data_AF-A0A392RDL9-F1
#
_entry.id   AF-A0A392RDL9-F1
#
_cell.length_a   1.000
_cell.length_b   1.000
_cell.length_c   1.000
_cell.angle_alpha   90.00
_cell.angle_beta   90.00
_cell.angle_gamma   90.00
#
_symmetry.space_group_name_H-M   'P 1'
#
loop_
_entity.id
_entity.type
_entity.pdbx_description
1 polymer ?
#
loop_
_entity_poly.entity_id
_entity_poly.type
_entity_poly.pdbx_seq_one_letter_code
_entity_poly.pdbx_strand_id
1 'polypeptide(L)'
;MVYGWVEGKHACVDLTGVSPVVGLGGGDFTVGRTTLNAASSKKVKHEKSCIANQHVFIPFAFDTVGFLAPEAADLLKRVQRVMHSNVMMPRSMN
;
A
#
# COMPACT_ATOMS: atom_id res chain seq x y z
N MET A 1 10.43 11.77 0.07
CA MET A 1 9.09 12.38 0.09
C MET A 1 8.49 12.15 -1.30
N VAL A 2 7.40 11.39 -1.43
CA VAL A 2 6.70 11.29 -2.72
C VAL A 2 5.89 12.58 -2.85
N TYR A 3 6.46 13.59 -3.48
CA TYR A 3 5.73 14.82 -3.84
C TYR A 3 4.64 14.45 -4.86
N GLY A 4 3.40 14.92 -4.63
CA GLY A 4 2.31 14.77 -5.60
C GLY A 4 1.30 13.66 -5.33
N TRP A 5 0.96 13.39 -4.06
CA TRP A 5 -0.31 12.71 -3.79
C TRP A 5 -1.47 13.53 -4.39
N VAL A 6 -2.57 12.88 -4.76
CA VAL A 6 -3.79 13.57 -5.21
C VAL A 6 -4.16 14.61 -4.13
N GLU A 7 -4.24 15.90 -4.52
CA GLU A 7 -4.46 17.08 -3.66
C GLU A 7 -3.28 17.52 -2.76
N GLY A 8 -2.08 16.96 -2.91
CA GLY A 8 -0.92 17.35 -2.10
C GLY A 8 -0.98 16.91 -0.63
N LYS A 9 -1.98 16.11 -0.25
CA LYS A 9 -2.15 15.59 1.11
C LYS A 9 -1.09 14.53 1.43
N HIS A 10 -0.58 14.54 2.67
CA HIS A 10 0.21 13.44 3.20
C HIS A 10 -0.66 12.19 3.38
N ALA A 11 0.00 11.04 3.53
CA ALA A 11 -0.71 9.79 3.70
C ALA A 11 -0.11 8.90 4.78
N CYS A 12 -1.01 8.20 5.45
CA CYS A 12 -0.68 7.04 6.25
C CYS A 12 -0.57 5.82 5.34
N VAL A 13 0.60 5.20 5.30
CA VAL A 13 0.79 3.90 4.65
C VAL A 13 0.96 2.85 5.73
N ASP A 14 -0.01 1.95 5.86
CA ASP A 14 0.11 0.78 6.75
C ASP A 14 0.79 -0.35 5.96
N LEU A 15 2.05 -0.63 6.28
CA LEU A 15 2.82 -1.70 5.67
C LEU A 15 2.58 -3.01 6.41
N THR A 16 1.99 -4.00 5.73
CA THR A 16 1.68 -5.32 6.29
C THR A 16 2.18 -6.43 5.38
N GLY A 17 3.11 -7.24 5.88
CA GLY A 17 3.47 -8.52 5.28
C GLY A 17 2.68 -9.65 5.93
N VAL A 18 2.04 -10.51 5.15
CA VAL A 18 1.35 -11.71 5.63
C VAL A 18 2.08 -12.97 5.18
N SER A 19 2.13 -13.97 6.05
CA SER A 19 2.47 -15.33 5.62
C SER A 19 1.16 -16.11 5.43
N PRO A 20 0.86 -16.56 4.21
CA PRO A 20 -0.38 -17.28 3.94
C PRO A 20 -0.41 -18.70 4.51
N VAL A 21 0.74 -19.23 4.95
CA VAL A 21 0.94 -20.65 5.28
C VAL A 21 1.06 -20.90 6.79
N VAL A 22 1.14 -19.85 7.62
CA VAL A 22 1.36 -19.98 9.08
C VAL A 22 0.08 -20.15 9.91
N GLY A 23 -0.99 -20.70 9.32
CA GLY A 23 -2.23 -21.03 10.02
C GLY A 23 -2.62 -22.47 9.75
N LEU A 24 -2.22 -23.38 10.65
CA LEU A 24 -2.63 -24.79 10.64
C LEU A 24 -4.14 -24.92 10.85
N GLY A 25 -4.89 -24.93 9.77
CA GLY A 25 -6.27 -25.40 9.70
C GLY A 25 -6.45 -26.02 8.32
N GLY A 26 -7.01 -27.22 8.23
CA GLY A 26 -7.11 -28.02 7.00
C GLY A 26 -8.04 -27.46 5.91
N GLY A 27 -8.18 -26.14 5.82
CA GLY A 27 -8.89 -25.44 4.75
C GLY A 27 -7.95 -25.12 3.58
N ASP A 28 -8.54 -24.98 2.39
CA ASP A 28 -7.79 -24.70 1.17
C ASP A 28 -7.04 -23.36 1.25
N PHE A 29 -5.81 -23.36 0.77
CA PHE A 29 -5.05 -22.14 0.54
C PHE A 29 -5.61 -21.41 -0.69
N THR A 30 -6.05 -20.16 -0.49
CA THR A 30 -6.43 -19.26 -1.57
C THR A 30 -5.44 -18.10 -1.62
N VAL A 31 -4.72 -17.99 -2.73
CA VAL A 31 -3.75 -16.90 -2.97
C VAL A 31 -4.41 -15.55 -2.73
N GLY A 32 -3.73 -14.68 -1.98
CA GLY A 32 -4.18 -13.32 -1.71
C GLY A 32 -5.32 -13.16 -0.70
N ARG A 33 -6.02 -14.22 -0.28
CA ARG A 33 -7.14 -14.11 0.67
C ARG A 33 -6.69 -13.53 2.01
N THR A 34 -5.59 -14.03 2.56
CA THR A 34 -5.01 -13.51 3.82
C THR A 34 -4.56 -12.06 3.67
N THR A 35 -3.98 -11.71 2.52
CA THR A 35 -3.52 -10.34 2.19
C THR A 35 -4.69 -9.36 2.13
N LEU A 36 -5.77 -9.72 1.44
CA LEU A 36 -6.98 -8.90 1.33
C LEU A 36 -7.66 -8.73 2.69
N ASN A 37 -7.73 -9.79 3.49
CA ASN A 37 -8.28 -9.72 4.85
C ASN A 37 -7.43 -8.80 5.74
N ALA A 38 -6.11 -8.88 5.64
CA ALA A 38 -5.20 -8.00 6.36
C ALA A 38 -5.41 -6.53 5.95
N ALA A 39 -5.43 -6.23 4.65
CA ALA A 39 -5.69 -4.87 4.15
C ALA A 39 -7.02 -4.30 4.70
N SER A 40 -8.11 -5.09 4.62
CA SER A 40 -9.43 -4.71 5.14
C SER A 40 -9.41 -4.47 6.65
N SER A 41 -8.79 -5.37 7.41
CA SER A 41 -8.69 -5.26 8.88
C SER A 41 -7.91 -4.01 9.31
N LYS A 42 -6.84 -3.68 8.58
CA LYS A 42 -6.04 -2.47 8.84
C LYS A 42 -6.80 -1.20 8.52
N LYS A 43 -7.59 -1.21 7.45
CA LYS A 43 -8.49 -0.10 7.10
C LYS A 43 -9.48 0.19 8.23
N VAL A 44 -10.18 -0.83 8.73
CA VAL A 44 -11.12 -0.69 9.85
C VAL A 44 -10.45 -0.10 11.11
N LYS A 45 -9.22 -0.52 11.41
CA LYS A 45 -8.51 -0.11 12.63
C LYS A 45 -7.95 1.31 12.55
N HIS A 46 -7.47 1.74 11.38
CA HIS A 46 -6.60 2.93 11.28
C HIS A 46 -7.14 4.05 10.39
N GLU A 47 -8.06 3.78 9.47
CA GLU A 47 -8.52 4.77 8.49
C GLU A 47 -9.09 6.03 9.15
N LYS A 48 -9.96 5.86 10.16
CA LYS A 48 -10.58 6.99 10.86
C LYS A 48 -9.56 7.94 11.48
N SER A 49 -8.50 7.40 12.09
CA SER A 49 -7.45 8.22 12.72
C SER A 49 -6.65 8.99 11.67
N CYS A 50 -6.36 8.38 10.52
CA CYS A 50 -5.66 9.05 9.44
C CYS A 50 -6.48 10.17 8.79
N ILE A 51 -7.76 9.92 8.54
CA ILE A 51 -8.68 10.94 8.01
C ILE A 51 -8.82 12.12 8.99
N ALA A 52 -8.91 11.84 10.30
CA ALA A 52 -9.00 12.89 11.32
C ALA A 52 -7.76 13.81 11.33
N ASN A 53 -6.60 13.31 10.90
CA ASN A 53 -5.36 14.08 10.75
C ASN A 53 -5.17 14.62 9.32
N GLN A 54 -6.22 14.70 8.51
CA GLN A 54 -6.20 15.19 7.12
C GLN A 54 -5.26 14.39 6.20
N HIS A 55 -5.03 13.12 6.51
CA HIS A 55 -4.23 12.21 5.70
C HIS A 55 -5.10 11.21 4.95
N VAL A 56 -4.65 10.83 3.77
CA VAL A 56 -5.21 9.67 3.06
C VAL A 56 -4.67 8.39 3.71
N PHE A 57 -5.50 7.37 3.87
CA PHE A 57 -5.06 6.05 4.33
C PHE A 57 -4.83 5.11 3.14
N ILE A 58 -3.69 4.41 3.11
CA ILE A 58 -3.42 3.32 2.17
C ILE A 58 -3.03 2.05 2.95
N PRO A 59 -3.82 0.97 2.85
CA PRO A 59 -3.39 -0.34 3.30
C PRO A 59 -2.43 -0.93 2.26
N PHE A 60 -1.15 -1.02 2.60
CA PHE A 60 -0.14 -1.73 1.80
C PHE A 60 0.01 -3.14 2.35
N ALA A 61 -0.76 -4.08 1.81
CA ALA A 61 -0.66 -5.48 2.19
C ALA A 61 -0.03 -6.31 1.07
N PHE A 62 0.90 -7.20 1.44
CA PHE A 62 1.53 -8.16 0.55
C PHE A 62 1.73 -9.51 1.26
N ASP A 63 1.82 -10.60 0.51
CA ASP A 63 2.20 -11.89 1.07
C ASP A 63 3.59 -12.37 0.66
N THR A 64 4.05 -13.43 1.32
CA THR A 64 5.34 -14.07 1.03
C THR A 64 5.42 -14.72 -0.35
N VAL A 65 4.27 -14.99 -1.01
CA VAL A 65 4.24 -15.55 -2.36
C VAL A 65 4.18 -14.47 -3.45
N GLY A 66 4.23 -13.19 -3.06
CA GLY A 66 4.30 -12.05 -3.97
C GLY A 66 2.95 -11.46 -4.36
N PHE A 67 1.83 -11.88 -3.76
CA PHE A 67 0.55 -11.24 -3.98
C PHE A 67 0.55 -9.84 -3.34
N LEU A 68 0.03 -8.87 -4.08
CA LEU A 68 -0.19 -7.50 -3.62
C LEU A 68 -1.68 -7.21 -3.54
N ALA A 69 -2.13 -6.59 -2.45
CA ALA A 69 -3.46 -6.00 -2.43
C ALA A 69 -3.58 -4.90 -3.51
N PRO A 70 -4.79 -4.65 -4.05
CA PRO A 70 -5.00 -3.64 -5.10
C PRO A 70 -4.42 -2.27 -4.74
N GLU A 71 -4.60 -1.82 -3.50
CA GLU A 71 -4.12 -0.53 -3.02
C GLU A 71 -2.58 -0.46 -2.95
N ALA A 72 -1.92 -1.58 -2.63
CA ALA A 72 -0.47 -1.68 -2.67
C ALA A 72 0.05 -1.58 -4.11
N ALA A 73 -0.56 -2.32 -5.04
CA ALA A 73 -0.21 -2.27 -6.45
C ALA A 73 -0.41 -0.87 -7.05
N ASP A 74 -1.50 -0.20 -6.71
CA ASP A 74 -1.77 1.16 -7.19
C ASP A 74 -0.81 2.19 -6.60
N LEU A 75 -0.39 2.04 -5.33
CA LEU A 75 0.67 2.86 -4.77
C LEU A 75 2.00 2.67 -5.52
N LEU A 76 2.39 1.42 -5.79
CA LEU A 76 3.62 1.12 -6.54
C LEU A 76 3.59 1.69 -7.95
N LYS A 77 2.47 1.59 -8.68
CA LYS A 77 2.31 2.22 -10.00
C LYS A 77 2.48 3.74 -9.94
N ARG A 78 1.97 4.38 -8.89
CA ARG A 78 2.16 5.84 -8.68
C ARG A 78 3.62 6.18 -8.43
N VAL A 79 4.29 5.43 -7.55
CA VAL A 79 5.73 5.60 -7.27
C VAL A 79 6.55 5.43 -8.55
N GLN A 80 6.30 4.37 -9.31
CA GLN A 80 6.96 4.13 -10.60
C GLN A 80 6.79 5.32 -11.56
N ARG A 81 5.57 5.84 -11.71
CA ARG A 81 5.31 7.01 -12.58
C ARG A 81 6.13 8.22 -12.15
N VAL A 82 6.16 8.54 -10.86
CA VAL A 82 6.95 9.66 -10.32
C VAL A 82 8.44 9.45 -10.55
N MET A 83 8.94 8.23 -10.33
CA MET A 83 10.34 7.89 -10.60
C MET A 83 10.68 8.09 -12.07
N HIS A 84 9.85 7.59 -13.00
CA HIS A 84 10.05 7.79 -14.44
C HIS A 84 10.04 9.28 -14.83
N SER A 85 9.11 10.08 -14.31
CA SER A 85 9.06 11.52 -14.59
C SER A 85 10.28 12.27 -14.05
N ASN A 86 10.79 11.91 -12.87
CA ASN A 86 11.98 12.53 -12.27
C ASN A 86 13.29 12.10 -12.94
N VAL A 87 13.35 10.90 -13.52
CA VAL A 87 14.52 10.45 -14.31
C VAL A 87 14.57 11.17 -15.67
N MET A 88 13.41 11.52 -16.25
CA MET A 88 13.32 12.19 -17.56
C MET A 88 13.55 13.70 -17.51
N MET A 89 13.56 14.32 -16.32
CA MET A 89 13.92 15.72 -16.14
C MET A 89 15.26 15.81 -15.41
N PRO A 90 16.36 16.26 -16.05
CA PRO A 90 17.54 16.66 -15.29
C PRO A 90 17.08 17.73 -14.31
N ARG A 91 17.45 17.61 -13.03
CA ARG A 91 17.35 18.74 -12.11
C ARG A 91 18.15 19.88 -12.74
N SER A 92 17.47 20.85 -13.37
CA SER A 92 18.05 22.15 -13.68
C SER A 92 18.36 22.79 -12.33
N MET A 93 19.58 22.57 -11.86
CA MET A 93 20.14 23.31 -10.74
C MET A 93 20.44 24.70 -11.28
N ASN A 94 19.59 25.66 -10.92
CA ASN A 94 19.98 27.07 -10.89
C ASN A 94 20.98 27.30 -9.76
#